data_AF-A0A7R9MJ25-F1
#
_entry.id   AF-A0A7R9MJ25-F1
#
_cell.length_a   1.000
_cell.length_b   1.000
_cell.length_c   1.000
_cell.angle_alpha   90.00
_cell.angle_beta   90.00
_cell.angle_gamma   90.00
#
_symmetry.space_group_name_H-M   'P 1'
#
loop_
_entity.id
_entity.type
_entity.pdbx_description
1 polymer ?
#
loop_
_entity_poly.entity_id
_entity_poly.type
_entity_poly.pdbx_seq_one_letter_code
_entity_poly.pdbx_strand_id
1 'polypeptide(L)'
;MVGVWCGWHIVAYMIGSTILGMGLHPMSGHILSEHYVMFDERINLLENINKKDVQRDEYSKLIPETYSYYGPLNLIMYNVGYHVEHHDFPSIPCSLLPKVREIAPEYYNSLPYHSSWTYVVWKFLIDPKLGPFSRVKRPHRFGKQDEKTIDYINEINSEIK
;
A
#
# COMPACT_ATOMS: atom_id res chain seq x y z
N MET A 1 14.58 -22.19 -27.08
CA MET A 1 15.30 -21.89 -28.33
C MET A 1 16.18 -20.64 -28.25
N VAL A 2 15.84 -19.61 -27.46
CA VAL A 2 16.61 -18.34 -27.40
C VAL A 2 18.07 -18.50 -26.98
N GLY A 3 18.37 -19.25 -25.92
CA GLY A 3 19.76 -19.37 -25.45
C GLY A 3 20.72 -20.02 -26.45
N VAL A 4 20.23 -20.98 -27.25
CA VAL A 4 21.07 -21.73 -28.20
C VAL A 4 21.42 -20.86 -29.41
N TRP A 5 20.52 -19.97 -29.80
CA TRP A 5 20.65 -19.13 -30.99
C TRP A 5 21.23 -17.73 -30.69
N CYS A 6 20.98 -17.19 -29.50
CA CYS A 6 21.39 -15.84 -29.12
C CYS A 6 22.44 -15.81 -27.99
N GLY A 7 22.79 -16.99 -27.43
CA GLY A 7 23.78 -17.14 -26.36
C GLY A 7 23.17 -17.14 -24.96
N TRP A 8 23.73 -17.96 -24.06
CA TRP A 8 23.26 -18.10 -22.67
C TRP A 8 23.41 -16.81 -21.85
N HIS A 9 24.25 -15.88 -22.29
CA HIS A 9 24.49 -14.61 -21.62
C HIS A 9 23.27 -13.71 -21.68
N ILE A 10 22.52 -13.71 -22.79
CA ILE A 10 21.26 -12.96 -22.93
C ILE A 10 20.19 -13.56 -22.02
N VAL A 11 20.12 -14.89 -21.94
CA VAL A 11 19.17 -15.58 -21.05
C VAL A 11 19.50 -15.28 -19.59
N ALA A 12 20.77 -15.37 -19.20
CA ALA A 12 21.22 -15.02 -17.85
C ALA A 12 21.00 -13.54 -17.53
N TYR A 13 21.25 -12.63 -18.49
CA TYR A 13 20.97 -11.21 -18.36
C TYR A 13 19.47 -10.95 -18.17
N MET A 14 18.61 -11.56 -18.98
CA MET A 14 17.16 -11.37 -18.86
C MET A 14 16.63 -11.91 -17.53
N ILE A 15 17.00 -13.14 -17.14
CA ILE A 15 16.59 -13.71 -15.86
C ILE A 15 17.13 -12.87 -14.70
N GLY A 16 18.40 -12.47 -14.74
CA GLY A 16 19.02 -11.61 -13.75
C GLY A 16 18.33 -10.24 -13.65
N SER A 17 18.01 -9.62 -14.79
CA SER A 17 17.31 -8.33 -14.87
C SER A 17 15.86 -8.43 -14.38
N THR A 18 15.17 -9.54 -14.63
CA THR A 18 13.82 -9.80 -14.11
C THR A 18 13.84 -10.02 -12.61
N ILE A 19 14.84 -10.75 -12.08
CA ILE A 19 14.99 -10.95 -10.63
C ILE A 19 15.40 -9.65 -9.94
N LEU A 20 16.27 -8.83 -10.53
CA LEU A 20 16.65 -7.54 -9.96
C LEU A 20 15.55 -6.48 -10.11
N GLY A 21 14.80 -6.50 -11.21
CA GLY A 21 13.73 -5.56 -11.51
C GLY A 21 12.39 -5.90 -10.85
N MET A 22 12.07 -7.19 -10.70
CA MET A 22 10.79 -7.67 -10.13
C MET A 22 10.95 -8.45 -8.81
N GLY A 23 12.16 -8.75 -8.35
CA GLY A 23 12.40 -9.54 -7.14
C GLY A 23 12.42 -8.72 -5.85
N LEU A 24 13.19 -9.19 -4.85
CA LEU A 24 13.38 -8.58 -3.53
C LEU A 24 14.23 -7.30 -3.63
N HIS A 25 13.72 -6.30 -4.34
CA HIS A 25 14.25 -4.95 -4.32
C HIS A 25 13.38 -4.09 -3.40
N PRO A 26 13.91 -3.11 -2.66
CA PRO A 26 13.11 -2.20 -1.84
C PRO A 26 11.97 -1.50 -2.62
N MET A 27 12.05 -1.44 -3.96
CA MET A 27 10.97 -0.97 -4.83
C MET A 27 9.73 -1.89 -4.84
N SER A 28 9.89 -3.20 -4.65
CA SER A 28 8.75 -4.12 -4.48
C SER A 28 8.06 -3.87 -3.13
N GLY A 29 8.84 -3.57 -2.09
CA GLY A 29 8.30 -3.14 -0.79
C GLY A 29 7.60 -1.78 -0.86
N HIS A 30 8.07 -0.90 -1.73
CA HIS A 30 7.43 0.38 -2.03
C HIS A 30 6.03 0.19 -2.63
N ILE A 31 5.91 -0.56 -3.73
CA ILE A 31 4.60 -0.85 -4.36
C ILE A 31 3.66 -1.56 -3.37
N LEU A 32 4.19 -2.48 -2.57
CA LEU A 32 3.43 -3.19 -1.55
C LEU A 32 2.93 -2.24 -0.45
N SER A 33 3.78 -1.33 0.04
CA SER A 33 3.40 -0.35 1.06
C SER A 33 2.34 0.63 0.58
N GLU A 34 2.35 0.93 -0.72
CA GLU A 34 1.36 1.82 -1.30
C GLU A 34 0.00 1.16 -1.45
N HIS A 35 -0.08 -0.12 -1.80
CA HIS A 35 -1.35 -0.74 -2.22
C HIS A 35 -1.94 -1.71 -1.20
N TYR A 36 -1.22 -2.00 -0.11
CA TYR A 36 -1.68 -2.90 0.94
C TYR A 36 -1.81 -2.17 2.26
N VAL A 37 -3.03 -2.21 2.80
CA VAL A 37 -3.29 -1.82 4.17
C VAL A 37 -2.94 -2.98 5.06
N MET A 38 -1.99 -2.75 5.96
CA MET A 38 -1.80 -3.65 7.08
C MET A 38 -3.02 -3.55 7.98
N PHE A 39 -3.79 -4.63 8.01
CA PHE A 39 -5.11 -4.67 8.64
C PHE A 39 -5.11 -4.19 10.10
N ASP A 40 -4.00 -4.23 10.82
CA ASP A 40 -3.91 -3.69 12.19
C ASP A 40 -4.27 -2.20 12.28
N GLU A 41 -3.84 -1.35 11.35
CA GLU A 41 -4.24 0.07 11.36
C GLU A 41 -5.72 0.22 11.00
N ARG A 42 -6.21 -0.62 10.09
CA ARG A 42 -7.62 -0.67 9.72
C ARG A 42 -8.51 -1.11 10.89
N ILE A 43 -8.08 -2.11 11.65
CA ILE A 43 -8.78 -2.63 12.83
C ILE A 43 -8.77 -1.58 13.94
N ASN A 44 -7.64 -0.95 14.24
CA ASN A 44 -7.57 0.12 15.22
C ASN A 44 -8.43 1.33 14.82
N LEU A 45 -8.49 1.68 13.53
CA LEU A 45 -9.38 2.73 13.04
C LEU A 45 -10.85 2.30 13.16
N LEU A 46 -11.21 1.10 12.71
CA LEU A 46 -12.57 0.56 12.79
C LEU A 46 -13.03 0.41 14.24
N GLU A 47 -12.17 0.01 15.16
CA GLU A 47 -12.47 -0.08 16.60
C GLU A 47 -12.73 1.30 17.21
N ASN A 48 -11.97 2.32 16.80
CA ASN A 48 -12.19 3.71 17.22
C ASN A 48 -13.43 4.35 16.58
N ILE A 49 -13.85 3.87 15.40
CA ILE A 49 -15.07 4.34 14.70
C ILE A 49 -16.29 3.58 15.16
N ASN A 50 -16.18 2.32 15.56
CA ASN A 50 -17.28 1.60 16.20
C ASN A 50 -17.73 2.30 17.51
N LYS A 51 -16.89 3.19 18.06
CA LYS A 51 -17.20 4.11 19.17
C LYS A 51 -17.84 5.45 18.76
N LYS A 52 -17.89 5.79 17.47
CA LYS A 52 -18.47 7.03 16.94
C LYS A 52 -19.37 6.67 15.76
N ASP A 53 -20.69 6.70 15.94
CA ASP A 53 -21.75 6.33 14.98
C ASP A 53 -21.65 6.99 13.58
N VAL A 54 -20.60 6.69 12.82
CA VAL A 54 -20.38 7.12 11.45
C VAL A 54 -20.85 5.99 10.55
N GLN A 55 -21.78 6.28 9.65
CA GLN A 55 -22.24 5.30 8.67
C GLN A 55 -21.07 4.77 7.85
N ARG A 56 -20.96 3.44 7.81
CA ARG A 56 -19.90 2.64 7.19
C ARG A 56 -19.57 3.05 5.74
N ASP A 57 -20.57 3.56 5.05
CA ASP A 57 -20.60 3.92 3.63
C ASP A 57 -19.81 5.22 3.36
N GLU A 58 -19.87 6.15 4.32
CA GLU A 58 -19.13 7.41 4.28
C GLU A 58 -17.66 7.20 4.65
N TYR A 59 -17.40 6.29 5.60
CA TYR A 59 -16.04 5.93 6.01
C TYR A 59 -15.25 5.24 4.90
N SER A 60 -15.89 4.34 4.15
CA SER A 60 -15.28 3.67 2.98
C SER A 60 -14.84 4.65 1.87
N LYS A 61 -15.41 5.86 1.86
CA LYS A 61 -15.05 6.95 0.95
C LYS A 61 -13.81 7.72 1.39
N LEU A 62 -13.51 7.71 2.68
CA LEU A 62 -12.37 8.41 3.30
C LEU A 62 -11.08 7.58 3.24
N ILE A 63 -11.17 6.28 2.97
CA ILE A 63 -10.00 5.41 2.91
C ILE A 63 -9.22 5.69 1.61
N PRO A 64 -7.94 6.08 1.69
CA PRO A 64 -7.06 6.20 0.54
C PRO A 64 -6.86 4.83 -0.12
N GLU A 65 -6.88 4.80 -1.45
CA GLU A 65 -6.53 3.60 -2.24
C GLU A 65 -5.03 3.32 -2.15
N THR A 66 -4.25 4.37 -1.89
CA THR A 66 -2.80 4.32 -1.80
C THR A 66 -2.26 5.05 -0.57
N TYR A 67 -1.14 4.58 -0.03
CA TYR A 67 -0.53 5.08 1.21
C TYR A 67 0.86 5.63 0.92
N SER A 68 1.25 6.69 1.63
CA SER A 68 2.61 7.21 1.56
C SER A 68 3.55 6.45 2.52
N TYR A 69 4.84 6.50 2.20
CA TYR A 69 5.94 5.98 2.98
C TYR A 69 6.88 7.11 3.43
N TYR A 70 7.05 7.24 4.74
CA TYR A 70 7.97 8.20 5.35
C TYR A 70 9.01 7.46 6.18
N GLY A 71 10.03 6.93 5.50
CA GLY A 71 11.15 6.29 6.17
C GLY A 71 12.49 6.59 5.51
N PRO A 72 13.59 6.10 6.11
CA PRO A 72 14.95 6.44 5.67
C PRO A 72 15.26 5.97 4.24
N LEU A 73 14.59 4.90 3.78
CA LEU A 73 14.75 4.40 2.41
C LEU A 73 14.26 5.40 1.36
N ASN A 74 13.46 6.39 1.77
CA ASN A 74 12.96 7.42 0.88
C ASN A 74 14.11 8.30 0.33
N LEU A 75 15.16 8.51 1.13
CA LEU A 75 16.35 9.25 0.69
C LEU A 75 17.08 8.55 -0.46
N ILE A 76 17.16 7.22 -0.41
CA ILE A 76 17.79 6.40 -1.44
C ILE A 76 16.91 6.35 -2.70
N MET A 77 15.59 6.40 -2.51
CA MET A 77 14.59 6.33 -3.57
C MET A 77 14.14 7.70 -4.08
N TYR A 78 14.89 8.78 -3.85
CA TYR A 78 14.57 10.14 -4.32
C TYR A 78 13.18 10.65 -3.87
N ASN A 79 12.76 10.33 -2.65
CA ASN A 79 11.49 10.75 -2.05
C ASN A 79 10.24 10.23 -2.78
N VAL A 80 10.36 9.15 -3.56
CA VAL A 80 9.24 8.49 -4.26
C VAL A 80 8.17 7.94 -3.30
N GLY A 81 8.52 7.69 -2.03
CA GLY A 81 7.60 7.30 -0.97
C GLY A 81 6.55 8.36 -0.60
N TYR A 82 6.70 9.62 -1.02
CA TYR A 82 5.64 10.63 -0.90
C TYR A 82 4.54 10.39 -1.96
N HIS A 83 3.93 9.22 -1.90
CA HIS A 83 3.14 8.69 -3.01
C HIS A 83 1.80 9.40 -3.16
N VAL A 84 1.11 9.70 -2.06
CA VAL A 84 -0.16 10.45 -2.11
C VAL A 84 0.10 11.85 -2.66
N GLU A 85 1.13 12.53 -2.17
CA GLU A 85 1.53 13.85 -2.67
C GLU A 85 1.92 13.80 -4.16
N HIS A 86 2.56 12.72 -4.61
CA HIS A 86 2.89 12.52 -6.02
C HIS A 86 1.63 12.35 -6.89
N HIS A 87 0.62 11.61 -6.43
CA HIS A 87 -0.64 11.46 -7.18
C HIS A 87 -1.47 12.74 -7.23
N ASP A 88 -1.42 13.56 -6.17
CA ASP A 88 -2.09 14.87 -6.16
C ASP A 88 -1.37 15.87 -7.08
N PHE A 89 -0.03 15.83 -7.10
CA PHE A 89 0.81 16.76 -7.86
C PHE A 89 1.82 16.02 -8.75
N PRO A 90 1.38 15.31 -9.81
CA PRO A 90 2.25 14.49 -10.64
C PRO A 90 3.29 15.32 -11.43
N SER A 91 3.06 16.62 -11.57
CA SER A 91 3.98 17.55 -12.22
C SER A 91 5.14 18.00 -11.32
N ILE A 92 5.07 17.75 -10.00
CA ILE A 92 6.12 18.12 -9.06
C ILE A 92 7.14 16.97 -8.98
N PRO A 93 8.44 17.24 -9.15
CA PRO A 93 9.45 16.19 -9.04
C PRO A 93 9.50 15.62 -7.62
N CYS A 94 9.79 14.32 -7.50
CA CYS A 94 9.78 13.61 -6.21
C CYS A 94 10.66 14.27 -5.14
N SER A 95 11.78 14.89 -5.55
CA SER A 95 12.69 15.64 -4.67
C SER A 95 12.05 16.82 -3.94
N LEU A 96 10.95 17.38 -4.47
CA LEU A 96 10.22 18.52 -3.90
C LEU A 96 8.93 18.12 -3.17
N LEU A 97 8.50 16.86 -3.25
CA LEU A 97 7.32 16.38 -2.53
C LEU A 97 7.38 16.57 -1.01
N PRO A 98 8.54 16.49 -0.33
CA PRO A 98 8.62 16.85 1.09
C PRO A 98 8.11 18.27 1.39
N LYS A 99 8.33 19.22 0.46
CA LYS A 99 7.86 20.60 0.60
C LYS A 99 6.35 20.70 0.40
N VAL A 100 5.76 19.86 -0.45
CA VAL A 100 4.30 19.80 -0.64
C VAL A 100 3.62 19.44 0.67
N ARG A 101 4.13 18.41 1.35
CA ARG A 101 3.65 18.01 2.68
C ARG A 101 3.79 19.14 3.71
N GLU A 102 4.88 19.90 3.65
CA GLU A 102 5.13 21.05 4.54
C GLU A 102 4.17 22.22 4.29
N ILE A 103 3.74 22.44 3.04
CA ILE A 103 2.80 23.50 2.67
C ILE A 103 1.37 23.18 3.12
N ALA A 104 0.98 21.90 3.05
CA ALA A 104 -0.38 21.43 3.34
C ALA A 104 -0.42 20.32 4.41
N PRO A 105 0.14 20.54 5.61
CA PRO A 105 0.22 19.53 6.67
C PRO A 105 -1.15 19.02 7.12
N GLU A 106 -2.18 19.86 7.06
CA GLU A 106 -3.57 19.53 7.43
C GLU A 106 -4.17 18.42 6.57
N TYR A 107 -3.74 18.30 5.31
CA TYR A 107 -4.22 17.26 4.39
C TYR A 107 -3.42 15.96 4.52
N TYR A 108 -2.14 16.02 4.88
CA TYR A 108 -1.23 14.87 4.81
C TYR A 108 -0.80 14.29 6.16
N ASN A 109 -0.89 15.03 7.27
CA ASN A 109 -0.48 14.54 8.60
C ASN A 109 -1.51 13.60 9.24
N SER A 110 -2.78 13.71 8.84
CA SER A 110 -3.86 12.84 9.32
C SER A 110 -3.97 11.53 8.55
N LEU A 111 -3.27 11.41 7.42
CA LEU A 111 -3.32 10.23 6.57
C LEU A 111 -2.46 9.09 7.15
N PRO A 112 -2.93 7.84 7.05
CA PRO A 112 -2.13 6.66 7.38
C PRO A 112 -0.90 6.55 6.47
N TYR A 113 0.22 6.12 7.05
CA TYR A 113 1.50 6.02 6.33
C TYR A 113 2.36 4.88 6.90
N HIS A 114 3.28 4.38 6.08
CA HIS A 114 4.24 3.36 6.48
C HIS A 114 5.62 3.98 6.78
N SER A 115 6.31 3.48 7.80
CA SER A 115 7.68 3.93 8.15
C SER A 115 8.77 2.96 7.71
N SER A 116 8.44 1.68 7.50
CA SER A 116 9.40 0.65 7.08
C SER A 116 8.85 -0.28 5.99
N TRP A 117 9.45 -0.25 4.80
CA TRP A 117 9.12 -1.20 3.73
C TRP A 117 9.50 -2.64 4.06
N THR A 118 10.60 -2.84 4.80
CA THR A 118 11.02 -4.20 5.19
C THR A 118 10.02 -4.81 6.17
N TYR A 119 9.48 -4.01 7.09
CA TYR A 119 8.40 -4.45 7.97
C TYR A 119 7.13 -4.79 7.20
N VAL A 120 6.76 -3.96 6.21
CA VAL A 120 5.60 -4.21 5.34
C VAL A 120 5.77 -5.54 4.59
N VAL A 121 6.92 -5.75 3.95
CA VAL A 121 7.20 -7.01 3.22
C VAL A 121 7.22 -8.20 4.17
N TRP A 122 7.87 -8.08 5.33
CA TRP A 122 7.95 -9.15 6.32
C TRP A 122 6.57 -9.57 6.81
N LYS A 123 5.72 -8.60 7.16
CA LYS A 123 4.36 -8.85 7.64
C LYS A 123 3.49 -9.45 6.54
N PHE A 124 3.63 -9.02 5.29
CA PHE A 124 2.92 -9.62 4.15
C PHE A 124 3.32 -11.09 3.89
N LEU A 125 4.57 -11.47 4.16
CA LEU A 125 5.04 -12.84 3.96
C LEU A 125 4.62 -13.80 5.10
N ILE A 126 4.48 -13.28 6.32
CA ILE A 126 4.32 -14.10 7.53
C ILE A 126 2.87 -14.14 8.01
N ASP A 127 2.10 -13.08 7.78
CA ASP A 127 0.71 -13.02 8.21
C ASP A 127 -0.20 -13.70 7.18
N PRO A 128 -0.84 -14.83 7.51
CA PRO A 128 -1.75 -15.53 6.60
C PRO A 128 -3.00 -14.69 6.24
N LYS A 129 -3.29 -13.60 6.97
CA LYS A 129 -4.39 -12.68 6.69
C LYS A 129 -4.06 -11.68 5.57
N LEU A 130 -2.78 -11.52 5.25
CA LEU A 130 -2.29 -10.61 4.22
C LEU A 130 -1.89 -11.42 2.99
N GLY A 131 -2.56 -11.16 1.86
CA GLY A 131 -2.27 -11.82 0.61
C GLY A 131 -2.53 -10.92 -0.59
N PRO A 132 -2.28 -11.39 -1.83
CA PRO A 132 -2.39 -10.59 -3.04
C PRO A 132 -3.76 -9.92 -3.23
N PHE A 133 -4.81 -10.52 -2.67
CA PHE A 133 -6.19 -10.05 -2.77
C PHE A 133 -6.62 -9.10 -1.64
N SER A 134 -5.73 -8.79 -0.69
CA SER A 134 -6.00 -7.90 0.45
C SER A 134 -5.90 -6.40 0.11
N ARG A 135 -5.70 -6.07 -1.17
CA ARG A 135 -5.67 -4.69 -1.68
C ARG A 135 -7.00 -3.99 -1.41
N VAL A 136 -6.92 -2.74 -0.96
CA VAL A 136 -8.10 -1.89 -0.80
C VAL A 136 -8.69 -1.56 -2.16
N LYS A 137 -10.01 -1.60 -2.26
CA LYS A 137 -10.76 -1.03 -3.37
C LYS A 137 -11.88 -0.19 -2.80
N ARG A 138 -12.05 1.02 -3.31
CA ARG A 138 -13.21 1.86 -3.00
C ARG A 138 -14.45 1.15 -3.53
N PRO A 139 -15.54 1.10 -2.74
CA PRO A 139 -16.81 0.67 -3.27
C PRO A 139 -17.21 1.65 -4.38
N HIS A 140 -17.28 1.16 -5.62
CA HIS A 140 -17.90 1.96 -6.67
C HIS A 140 -19.35 2.23 -6.28
N ARG A 141 -19.86 3.41 -6.60
CA ARG A 141 -21.25 3.84 -6.35
C ARG A 141 -22.32 2.85 -6.87
N PHE A 142 -21.92 1.90 -7.71
CA PHE A 142 -22.74 0.79 -8.25
C PHE A 142 -22.06 -0.60 -8.15
N GLY A 143 -20.95 -0.72 -7.40
CA GLY A 143 -20.23 -1.98 -7.23
C GLY A 143 -20.79 -2.78 -6.05
N LYS A 144 -21.02 -4.08 -6.24
CA LYS A 144 -21.36 -5.01 -5.14
C LYS A 144 -20.29 -4.87 -4.04
N GLN A 145 -20.73 -4.76 -2.78
CA GLN A 145 -19.81 -4.85 -1.64
C GLN A 145 -19.07 -6.19 -1.72
N ASP A 146 -17.74 -6.16 -1.55
CA ASP A 146 -16.91 -7.36 -1.61
C ASP A 146 -17.30 -8.32 -0.48
N GLU A 147 -17.87 -9.49 -0.84
CA GLU A 147 -18.37 -10.53 0.10
C GLU A 147 -17.36 -10.89 1.19
N LYS A 148 -16.06 -10.92 0.86
CA LYS A 148 -14.97 -11.19 1.83
C LYS A 148 -14.89 -10.17 2.97
N THR A 149 -15.23 -8.91 2.70
CA THR A 149 -15.25 -7.86 3.72
C THR A 149 -16.41 -8.09 4.68
N ILE A 150 -17.55 -8.51 4.15
CA ILE A 150 -18.75 -8.82 4.95
C ILE A 150 -18.51 -10.05 5.84
N ASP A 151 -17.88 -11.10 5.30
CA ASP A 151 -17.58 -12.33 6.04
C ASP A 151 -16.64 -12.09 7.23
N TYR A 152 -15.56 -11.34 7.01
CA TYR A 152 -14.60 -11.00 8.07
C TYR A 152 -15.22 -10.15 9.19
N ILE A 153 -16.13 -9.25 8.83
CA ILE A 153 -16.87 -8.43 9.79
C ILE A 153 -17.82 -9.29 10.63
N ASN A 154 -18.47 -10.28 10.02
CA ASN A 154 -19.35 -11.18 10.73
C ASN A 154 -18.57 -12.08 11.70
N GLU A 155 -17.36 -12.49 11.31
CA GLU A 155 -16.43 -13.22 12.16
C GLU A 155 -16.02 -12.40 13.40
N ILE A 156 -15.58 -11.14 13.22
CA ILE A 156 -15.23 -10.25 14.36
C ILE A 156 -16.42 -10.02 15.30
N ASN A 157 -17.62 -9.78 14.75
CA ASN A 157 -18.81 -9.57 15.56
C ASN A 157 -19.25 -10.82 16.34
N SER A 158 -18.82 -12.00 15.91
CA SER A 158 -19.04 -13.26 16.63
C SER A 158 -18.05 -13.47 17.76
N GLU A 159 -16.84 -12.92 17.69
CA GLU A 159 -15.82 -13.00 18.76
C GLU A 159 -16.06 -11.97 19.89
N ILE A 160 -16.77 -10.88 19.60
CA ILE A 160 -17.07 -9.81 20.58
C ILE A 160 -18.33 -10.13 21.43
N LYS A 161 -19.08 -11.18 21.09
CA LYS A 161 -20.30 -11.61 21.79
C LYS A 161 -20.04 -12.67 22.85
#